data_AF-A0A7G8VNS6-F1
#
_entry.id   AF-A0A7G8VNS6-F1
#
_cell.length_a   1.000
_cell.length_b   1.000
_cell.length_c   1.000
_cell.angle_alpha   90.00
_cell.angle_beta   90.00
_cell.angle_gamma   90.00
#
_symmetry.space_group_name_H-M   'P 1'
#
loop_
_entity.id
_entity.type
_entity.pdbx_description
1 polymer ?
#
loop_
_entity_poly.entity_id
_entity_poly.type
_entity_poly.pdbx_seq_one_letter_code
_entity_poly.pdbx_strand_id
1 'polypeptide(L)'
;MESTYAEATASLHAIQVGEEAVDPLSRLRGALRSFAIINVLHPAAHSLVLREVAQAGPRLDWLVEHYMRPFHELLDALIAECQEAGLLKPYPREHASVMMTGVLTSVQSSIHLVKKLYGVDPMTTDEAELHAEQVIDVLLNGMLARGKERTRR
;
A
#
# COMPACT_ATOMS: atom_id res chain seq x y z
N MET A 1 25.08 0.70 6.36
CA MET A 1 24.13 -0.35 5.92
C MET A 1 23.04 -0.54 6.96
N GLU A 2 23.36 -0.58 8.26
CA GLU A 2 22.36 -0.62 9.36
C GLU A 2 21.39 0.57 9.38
N SER A 3 21.84 1.78 9.03
CA SER A 3 21.02 3.01 9.07
C SER A 3 19.75 2.96 8.19
N THR A 4 19.82 2.36 7.00
CA THR A 4 18.69 2.32 6.06
C THR A 4 17.62 1.30 6.47
N TYR A 5 18.03 0.23 7.17
CA TYR A 5 17.08 -0.74 7.74
C TYR A 5 16.41 -0.21 9.01
N ALA A 6 17.10 0.63 9.78
CA ALA A 6 16.51 1.36 10.91
C ALA A 6 15.48 2.41 10.45
N GLU A 7 15.73 3.08 9.33
CA GLU A 7 14.74 3.98 8.69
C GLU A 7 13.50 3.23 8.21
N ALA A 8 13.68 2.02 7.64
CA ALA A 8 12.57 1.17 7.25
C ALA A 8 11.73 0.78 8.49
N THR A 9 12.32 0.29 9.57
CA THR A 9 11.55 -0.10 10.76
C THR A 9 10.89 1.09 11.49
N ALA A 10 11.54 2.26 11.54
CA ALA A 10 10.94 3.48 12.10
C ALA A 10 9.69 3.92 11.33
N SER A 11 9.67 3.70 10.02
CA SER A 11 8.55 4.03 9.14
C SER A 11 7.28 3.23 9.46
N LEU A 12 7.40 1.97 9.91
CA LEU A 12 6.24 1.15 10.33
C LEU A 12 5.59 1.65 11.61
N HIS A 13 6.39 2.06 12.61
CA HIS A 13 5.86 2.60 13.86
C HIS A 13 5.08 3.89 13.64
N ALA A 14 5.33 4.60 12.53
CA ALA A 14 4.59 5.77 12.12
C ALA A 14 3.28 5.45 11.37
N ILE A 15 3.03 4.18 10.96
CA ILE A 15 1.72 3.76 10.46
C ILE A 15 0.76 3.65 11.64
N GLN A 16 0.24 4.80 12.07
CA GLN A 16 -0.90 4.86 12.95
C GLN A 16 -2.16 4.65 12.10
N VAL A 17 -2.80 3.50 12.26
CA VAL A 17 -4.19 3.37 11.84
C VAL A 17 -5.00 4.17 12.86
N GLY A 18 -5.73 5.18 12.40
CA GLY A 18 -6.66 5.89 13.28
C GLY A 18 -7.66 4.87 13.85
N GLU A 19 -7.56 4.57 15.14
CA GLU A 19 -8.50 3.73 15.89
C GLU A 19 -9.93 4.32 15.90
N GLU A 20 -10.09 5.56 15.43
CA GLU A 20 -11.34 6.32 15.43
C GLU A 20 -12.31 5.95 14.29
N ALA A 21 -11.85 5.24 13.25
CA ALA A 21 -12.71 4.88 12.12
C ALA A 21 -13.65 3.70 12.47
N VAL A 22 -14.96 3.95 12.44
CA VAL A 22 -16.01 3.03 12.92
C VAL A 22 -16.23 1.83 11.99
N ASP A 23 -15.93 1.94 10.69
CA ASP A 23 -16.17 0.89 9.69
C ASP A 23 -14.86 0.34 9.08
N PRO A 24 -14.83 -0.96 8.70
CA PRO A 24 -13.61 -1.63 8.24
C PRO A 24 -13.06 -1.07 6.92
N LEU A 25 -13.91 -0.51 6.05
CA LEU A 25 -13.46 0.08 4.79
C LEU A 25 -12.73 1.41 5.03
N SER A 26 -13.23 2.23 5.96
CA SER A 26 -12.53 3.45 6.40
C SER A 26 -11.18 3.13 7.03
N ARG A 27 -11.09 2.09 7.88
CA ARG A 27 -9.83 1.60 8.46
C ARG A 27 -8.85 1.12 7.38
N LEU A 28 -9.33 0.35 6.40
CA LEU A 28 -8.52 -0.07 5.25
C LEU A 28 -8.00 1.12 4.45
N ARG A 29 -8.86 2.10 4.14
CA ARG A 29 -8.45 3.33 3.44
C ARG A 29 -7.35 4.07 4.22
N GLY A 30 -7.51 4.20 5.53
CA GLY A 30 -6.50 4.82 6.41
C GLY A 30 -5.16 4.10 6.36
N ALA A 31 -5.16 2.76 6.47
CA ALA A 31 -3.93 1.96 6.39
C ALA A 31 -3.20 2.13 5.04
N LEU A 32 -3.95 2.10 3.93
CA LEU A 32 -3.40 2.30 2.58
C LEU A 32 -2.83 3.72 2.41
N ARG A 33 -3.50 4.75 2.93
CA ARG A 33 -3.01 6.14 2.91
C ARG A 33 -1.71 6.29 3.66
N SER A 34 -1.66 5.81 4.91
CA SER A 34 -0.44 5.87 5.74
C SER A 34 0.73 5.16 5.06
N PHE A 35 0.49 3.97 4.48
CA PHE A 35 1.51 3.24 3.72
C PHE A 35 2.04 4.05 2.53
N ALA A 36 1.17 4.66 1.73
CA ALA A 36 1.58 5.44 0.57
C ALA A 36 2.43 6.67 0.97
N ILE A 37 2.00 7.42 1.98
CA ILE A 37 2.71 8.60 2.48
C ILE A 37 4.11 8.22 2.99
N ILE A 38 4.22 7.16 3.78
CA ILE A 38 5.51 6.71 4.32
C ILE A 38 6.51 6.32 3.23
N ASN A 39 6.06 5.61 2.18
CA ASN A 39 6.95 5.22 1.09
C ASN A 39 7.41 6.42 0.24
N VAL A 40 6.67 7.52 0.28
CA VAL A 40 7.07 8.80 -0.31
C VAL A 40 8.11 9.51 0.55
N LEU A 41 7.90 9.55 1.86
CA LEU A 41 8.82 10.19 2.82
C LEU A 41 10.16 9.44 2.95
N HIS A 42 10.18 8.14 2.65
CA HIS A 42 11.36 7.28 2.81
C HIS A 42 11.73 6.54 1.50
N PRO A 43 12.07 7.26 0.40
CA PRO A 43 12.28 6.65 -0.92
C PRO A 43 13.50 5.70 -0.98
N ALA A 44 14.50 5.91 -0.12
CA ALA A 44 15.66 5.02 0.00
C ALA A 44 15.28 3.66 0.60
N ALA A 45 14.42 3.65 1.62
CA ALA A 45 13.89 2.43 2.22
C ALA A 45 13.02 1.66 1.22
N HIS A 46 12.13 2.36 0.51
CA HIS A 46 11.29 1.75 -0.55
C HIS A 46 12.14 1.09 -1.64
N SER A 47 13.16 1.78 -2.15
CA SER A 47 14.05 1.27 -3.20
C SER A 47 14.84 0.04 -2.76
N LEU A 48 15.26 0.00 -1.49
CA LEU A 48 15.93 -1.15 -0.90
C LEU A 48 15.00 -2.37 -0.87
N VAL A 49 13.76 -2.20 -0.39
CA VAL A 49 12.76 -3.27 -0.34
C VAL A 49 12.50 -3.85 -1.72
N LEU A 50 12.27 -3.02 -2.74
CA LEU A 50 12.03 -3.49 -4.11
C LEU A 50 13.18 -4.33 -4.66
N ARG A 51 14.42 -3.93 -4.38
CA ARG A 51 15.61 -4.67 -4.81
C ARG A 51 15.66 -6.06 -4.19
N GLU A 52 15.40 -6.16 -2.89
CA GLU A 52 15.47 -7.44 -2.18
C GLU A 52 14.30 -8.37 -2.55
N VAL A 53 13.10 -7.81 -2.80
CA VAL A 53 11.94 -8.56 -3.34
C VAL A 53 12.27 -9.21 -4.69
N ALA A 54 12.99 -8.50 -5.57
CA ALA A 54 13.37 -9.03 -6.88
C ALA A 54 14.42 -10.16 -6.84
N GLN A 55 15.18 -10.29 -5.74
CA GLN A 55 16.31 -11.23 -5.63
C GLN A 55 16.00 -12.49 -4.81
N ALA A 56 14.93 -12.49 -4.01
CA ALA A 56 14.48 -13.64 -3.21
C ALA A 56 15.59 -14.29 -2.34
N GLY A 57 16.46 -13.48 -1.75
CA GLY A 57 17.58 -13.93 -0.91
C GLY A 57 17.35 -13.75 0.61
N PRO A 58 18.33 -14.09 1.46
CA PRO A 58 18.21 -14.04 2.93
C PRO A 58 17.83 -12.68 3.51
N ARG A 59 18.07 -11.59 2.78
CA ARG A 59 17.65 -10.25 3.17
C ARG A 59 16.16 -10.03 3.01
N LEU A 60 15.53 -10.66 2.02
CA LEU A 60 14.07 -10.66 1.90
C LEU A 60 13.45 -11.37 3.10
N ASP A 61 14.01 -12.51 3.54
CA ASP A 61 13.51 -13.23 4.72
C ASP A 61 13.52 -12.32 5.96
N TRP A 62 14.64 -11.62 6.18
CA TRP A 62 14.76 -10.67 7.29
C TRP A 62 13.76 -9.50 7.16
N LEU A 63 13.63 -8.90 5.97
CA LEU A 63 12.67 -7.83 5.71
C LEU A 63 11.23 -8.30 5.91
N VAL A 64 10.89 -9.52 5.48
CA VAL A 64 9.54 -10.06 5.68
C VAL A 64 9.27 -10.22 7.18
N GLU A 65 10.18 -10.82 7.92
CA GLU A 65 10.02 -11.07 9.36
C GLU A 65 9.90 -9.78 10.17
N HIS A 66 10.73 -8.77 9.88
CA HIS A 66 10.87 -7.58 10.75
C HIS A 66 10.16 -6.34 10.22
N TYR A 67 9.77 -6.32 8.94
CA TYR A 67 9.24 -5.12 8.29
C TYR A 67 7.91 -5.39 7.55
N MET A 68 7.86 -6.32 6.60
CA MET A 68 6.68 -6.43 5.72
C MET A 68 5.49 -7.15 6.40
N ARG A 69 5.75 -8.21 7.17
CA ARG A 69 4.72 -9.09 7.73
C ARG A 69 3.68 -8.37 8.59
N PRO A 70 4.04 -7.52 9.57
CA PRO A 70 3.05 -6.87 10.43
C PRO A 70 2.00 -6.06 9.64
N PHE A 71 2.45 -5.35 8.60
CA PHE A 71 1.55 -4.54 7.78
C PHE A 71 0.66 -5.40 6.87
N HIS A 72 1.20 -6.47 6.28
CA HIS A 72 0.41 -7.40 5.49
C HIS A 72 -0.64 -8.15 6.33
N GLU A 73 -0.32 -8.54 7.56
CA GLU A 73 -1.28 -9.17 8.48
C GLU A 73 -2.43 -8.22 8.86
N LEU A 74 -2.12 -6.93 9.09
CA LEU A 74 -3.14 -5.89 9.28
C LEU A 74 -4.05 -5.75 8.06
N LEU A 75 -3.48 -5.66 6.85
CA LEU A 75 -4.26 -5.56 5.62
C LEU A 75 -5.11 -6.80 5.39
N ASP A 76 -4.57 -7.99 5.60
CA ASP A 76 -5.28 -9.26 5.42
C ASP A 76 -6.50 -9.34 6.36
N ALA A 77 -6.37 -8.88 7.61
CA ALA A 77 -7.47 -8.80 8.56
C ALA A 77 -8.56 -7.81 8.09
N LEU A 78 -8.18 -6.60 7.69
CA LEU A 78 -9.12 -5.58 7.21
C LEU A 78 -9.83 -5.98 5.92
N ILE A 79 -9.12 -6.66 5.01
CA ILE A 79 -9.68 -7.20 3.77
C ILE A 79 -10.73 -8.27 4.10
N ALA A 80 -10.43 -9.18 5.02
CA ALA A 80 -11.37 -10.21 5.47
C ALA A 80 -12.64 -9.58 6.09
N GLU A 81 -12.50 -8.62 7.01
CA GLU A 81 -13.62 -7.89 7.61
C GLU A 81 -14.50 -7.21 6.54
N CYS A 82 -13.87 -6.56 5.55
CA CYS A 82 -14.60 -5.92 4.45
C CYS A 82 -15.33 -6.93 3.55
N GLN A 83 -14.74 -8.11 3.31
CA GLN A 83 -15.37 -9.17 2.52
C GLN A 83 -16.55 -9.80 3.25
N GLU A 84 -16.41 -10.05 4.56
CA GLU A 84 -17.49 -10.55 5.42
C GLU A 84 -18.66 -9.57 5.49
N ALA A 85 -18.37 -8.26 5.53
CA ALA A 85 -19.37 -7.20 5.47
C ALA A 85 -19.97 -6.97 4.07
N GLY A 86 -19.50 -7.70 3.05
CA GLY A 86 -19.95 -7.52 1.66
C GLY A 86 -19.55 -6.18 1.03
N LEU A 87 -18.53 -5.51 1.56
CA LEU A 87 -18.02 -4.22 1.10
C LEU A 87 -16.96 -4.38 -0.01
N LEU A 88 -16.16 -5.45 0.05
CA LEU A 88 -15.18 -5.81 -0.99
C LEU A 88 -15.57 -7.08 -1.73
N LYS A 89 -15.18 -7.17 -3.01
CA LYS A 89 -15.25 -8.41 -3.79
C LYS A 89 -14.35 -9.49 -3.17
N PRO A 90 -14.67 -10.79 -3.36
CA PRO A 90 -13.97 -11.91 -2.71
C PRO A 90 -12.64 -12.26 -3.42
N TYR A 91 -11.69 -11.33 -3.44
CA TYR A 91 -10.32 -11.60 -3.90
C TYR A 91 -9.55 -12.47 -2.90
N PRO A 92 -8.65 -13.38 -3.35
CA PRO A 92 -7.75 -14.08 -2.46
C PRO A 92 -6.90 -13.09 -1.66
N ARG A 93 -6.87 -13.22 -0.32
CA ARG A 93 -6.24 -12.24 0.58
C ARG A 93 -4.76 -12.03 0.28
N GLU A 94 -4.04 -13.13 0.00
CA GLU A 94 -2.61 -13.13 -0.28
C GLU A 94 -2.25 -12.37 -1.55
N HIS A 95 -3.18 -12.31 -2.52
CA HIS A 95 -3.01 -11.50 -3.73
C HIS A 95 -3.51 -10.07 -3.51
N ALA A 96 -4.58 -9.90 -2.73
CA ALA A 96 -5.18 -8.60 -2.50
C ALA A 96 -4.23 -7.66 -1.76
N SER A 97 -3.64 -8.06 -0.63
CA SER A 97 -2.76 -7.16 0.13
C SER A 97 -1.50 -6.77 -0.65
N VAL A 98 -0.87 -7.72 -1.35
CA VAL A 98 0.29 -7.47 -2.23
C VAL A 98 -0.06 -6.60 -3.43
N MET A 99 -1.23 -6.83 -4.05
CA MET A 99 -1.70 -6.01 -5.17
C MET A 99 -1.97 -4.57 -4.73
N MET A 100 -2.64 -4.37 -3.58
CA MET A 100 -2.94 -3.04 -3.06
C MET A 100 -1.65 -2.23 -2.82
N THR A 101 -0.65 -2.80 -2.15
CA THR A 101 0.63 -2.11 -1.88
C THR A 101 1.45 -1.89 -3.16
N GLY A 102 1.43 -2.85 -4.10
CA GLY A 102 2.09 -2.72 -5.39
C GLY A 102 1.51 -1.59 -6.25
N VAL A 103 0.17 -1.46 -6.29
CA VAL A 103 -0.50 -0.37 -7.02
C VAL A 103 -0.15 0.98 -6.43
N LEU A 104 -0.19 1.13 -5.10
CA LEU A 104 0.16 2.38 -4.39
C LEU A 104 1.59 2.86 -4.66
N THR A 105 2.53 1.93 -4.88
CA THR A 105 3.94 2.26 -5.06
C THR A 105 4.40 2.25 -6.51
N SER A 106 3.52 1.90 -7.45
CA SER A 106 3.89 1.63 -8.86
C SER A 106 4.59 2.80 -9.56
N VAL A 107 4.05 4.01 -9.43
CA VAL A 107 4.61 5.23 -10.05
C VAL A 107 5.92 5.64 -9.39
N GLN A 108 5.95 5.63 -8.05
CA GLN A 108 7.16 5.93 -7.26
C GLN A 108 8.32 4.99 -7.62
N SER A 109 8.02 3.70 -7.73
CA SER A 109 8.98 2.66 -8.14
C SER A 109 9.53 2.89 -9.56
N SER A 110 8.81 3.67 -10.37
CA SER A 110 9.11 3.95 -11.76
C SER A 110 9.55 5.39 -12.00
N ILE A 111 9.95 6.15 -10.96
CA ILE A 111 10.14 7.61 -11.11
C ILE A 111 11.25 7.98 -12.12
N HIS A 112 12.31 7.18 -12.21
CA HIS A 112 13.34 7.38 -13.22
C HIS A 112 12.84 7.11 -14.64
N LEU A 113 11.91 6.17 -14.80
CA LEU A 113 11.24 5.91 -16.07
C LEU A 113 10.33 7.09 -16.44
N VAL A 114 9.55 7.60 -15.48
CA VAL A 114 8.69 8.78 -15.66
C VAL A 114 9.50 9.98 -16.12
N LYS A 115 10.64 10.29 -15.48
CA LYS A 115 11.53 11.37 -15.90
C LYS A 115 12.05 11.18 -17.32
N LYS A 116 12.46 9.97 -17.68
CA LYS A 116 13.01 9.66 -19.01
C LYS A 116 11.96 9.70 -20.12
N LEU A 117 10.73 9.27 -19.84
CA LEU A 117 9.65 9.24 -20.83
C LEU A 117 8.98 10.60 -21.00
N TYR A 118 8.75 11.31 -19.90
CA TYR A 118 7.88 12.49 -19.87
C TYR A 118 8.59 13.78 -19.47
N GLY A 119 9.85 13.73 -19.05
CA GLY A 119 10.61 14.91 -18.60
C GLY A 119 10.19 15.45 -17.23
N VAL A 120 9.26 14.78 -16.54
CA VAL A 120 8.69 15.20 -15.24
C VAL A 120 9.60 14.81 -14.09
N ASP A 121 9.86 15.74 -13.17
CA ASP A 121 10.66 15.51 -11.95
C ASP A 121 9.90 14.67 -10.90
N PRO A 122 10.60 14.09 -9.89
CA PRO A 122 9.94 13.44 -8.76
C PRO A 122 8.89 14.33 -8.10
N MET A 123 7.79 13.72 -7.65
CA MET A 123 6.72 14.43 -6.95
C MET A 123 7.24 15.12 -5.69
N THR A 124 6.75 16.33 -5.46
CA THR A 124 6.81 16.97 -4.14
C THR A 124 5.98 16.19 -3.13
N THR A 125 6.15 16.46 -1.83
CA THR A 125 5.38 15.81 -0.76
C THR A 125 3.87 16.00 -0.98
N ASP A 126 3.42 17.21 -1.26
CA ASP A 126 2.00 17.52 -1.46
C ASP A 126 1.41 16.80 -2.69
N GLU A 127 2.17 16.74 -3.80
CA GLU A 127 1.77 16.01 -5.01
C GLU A 127 1.66 14.51 -4.75
N ALA A 128 2.56 13.96 -3.93
CA ALA A 128 2.58 12.56 -3.60
C ALA A 128 1.44 12.16 -2.64
N GLU A 129 1.05 13.04 -1.70
CA GLU A 129 -0.15 12.85 -0.88
C GLU A 129 -1.42 12.85 -1.75
N LEU A 130 -1.52 13.80 -2.68
CA LEU A 130 -2.62 13.85 -3.64
C LEU A 130 -2.65 12.60 -4.52
N HIS A 131 -1.48 12.16 -5.00
CA HIS A 131 -1.35 10.96 -5.81
C HIS A 131 -1.78 9.70 -5.04
N ALA A 132 -1.41 9.58 -3.77
CA ALA A 132 -1.85 8.48 -2.92
C ALA A 132 -3.39 8.38 -2.87
N GLU A 133 -4.07 9.51 -2.66
CA GLU A 133 -5.54 9.55 -2.65
C GLU A 133 -6.16 9.14 -3.99
N GLN A 134 -5.56 9.57 -5.11
CA GLN A 134 -6.00 9.20 -6.45
C GLN A 134 -5.84 7.69 -6.71
N VAL A 135 -4.72 7.11 -6.30
CA VAL A 135 -4.46 5.68 -6.47
C VAL A 135 -5.39 4.84 -5.60
N ILE A 136 -5.61 5.27 -4.35
CA ILE A 136 -6.58 4.63 -3.43
C ILE A 136 -8.00 4.69 -4.02
N ASP A 137 -8.40 5.82 -4.61
CA ASP A 137 -9.69 5.95 -5.27
C ASP A 137 -9.84 4.96 -6.44
N VAL A 138 -8.86 4.91 -7.35
CA VAL A 138 -8.85 3.97 -8.47
C VAL A 138 -8.93 2.52 -7.99
N LEU A 139 -8.11 2.17 -7.01
CA LEU A 139 -8.03 0.83 -6.42
C LEU A 139 -9.37 0.42 -5.79
N LEU A 140 -9.92 1.25 -4.90
CA LEU A 140 -11.16 0.94 -4.20
C LEU A 140 -12.36 0.93 -5.14
N ASN A 141 -12.45 1.83 -6.12
CA ASN A 141 -13.51 1.78 -7.13
C ASN A 141 -13.52 0.47 -7.94
N GLY A 142 -12.34 -0.14 -8.13
CA GLY A 142 -12.20 -1.46 -8.76
C GLY A 142 -12.56 -2.62 -7.84
N MET A 143 -12.32 -2.50 -6.53
CA MET A 143 -12.44 -3.59 -5.57
C MET A 143 -13.74 -3.62 -4.76
N LEU A 144 -14.42 -2.48 -4.61
CA LEU A 144 -15.68 -2.38 -3.90
C LEU A 144 -16.74 -3.30 -4.53
N ALA A 145 -17.47 -3.99 -3.68
CA ALA A 145 -18.67 -4.70 -4.08
C ALA A 145 -19.72 -3.67 -4.48
N ARG A 146 -20.04 -3.60 -5.77
CA ARG A 146 -21.24 -2.86 -6.20
C ARG A 146 -22.43 -3.69 -5.73
N GLY A 147 -23.29 -3.10 -4.90
CA GLY A 147 -24.58 -3.70 -4.57
C GLY A 147 -25.21 -4.15 -5.87
N LYS A 148 -25.64 -5.42 -5.96
CA LYS A 148 -26.32 -5.94 -7.15
C LYS A 148 -27.30 -4.87 -7.59
N GLU A 149 -27.09 -4.24 -8.75
CA GLU A 149 -28.16 -3.49 -9.39
C GLU A 149 -29.35 -4.45 -9.37
N ARG A 150 -30.40 -4.09 -8.62
CA ARG A 150 -31.66 -4.83 -8.66
C ARG A 150 -32.03 -4.78 -10.13
N THR A 151 -31.78 -5.88 -10.85
CA THR A 151 -32.19 -6.06 -12.23
C THR A 151 -33.67 -5.73 -12.23
N ARG A 152 -34.02 -4.54 -12.70
CA ARG A 152 -35.40 -4.18 -13.01
C ARG A 152 -35.76 -5.07 -14.19
N ARG A 153 -36.32 -6.24 -13.90
CA ARG A 153 -37.18 -6.99 -14.80
C ARG A 153 -38.61 -6.69 -14.44
#